data_AF-A0A0B0HDI3-F1
#
_entry.id   AF-A0A0B0HDI3-F1
#
_cell.length_a   1.000
_cell.length_b   1.000
_cell.length_c   1.000
_cell.angle_alpha   90.00
_cell.angle_beta   90.00
_cell.angle_gamma   90.00
#
_symmetry.space_group_name_H-M   'P 1'
#
loop_
_entity.id
_entity.type
_entity.pdbx_description
1 polymer ?
#
loop_
_entity_poly.entity_id
_entity_poly.type
_entity_poly.pdbx_seq_one_letter_code
_entity_poly.pdbx_strand_id
1 'polypeptide(L)'
;MEYEKSGLNRVKRGRKNSSYDQEVVYSILDDSEVCSVAFNVDGKAHVQPINFGRSGDKLYMHGSSKNRMTSALLDSGEVSLSVMTLDGMKLTRSAFKHSVNYRSVVVFGSVRELTTDEEKLEGLKAIVNHFVPGRWDYCRAPNRKELKATRVIEVEIQTASAKIDEYPPADEQEDYALGYWSGTIPVKTTYLPPVPDEKLRDGIEIPQHVLDFLESR
;
A
#
# COMPACT_ATOMS: atom_id res chain seq x y z
N MET A 1 19.84 -2.35 0.69
CA MET A 1 19.97 -3.58 -0.14
C MET A 1 19.08 -3.40 -1.35
N GLU A 2 19.43 -3.92 -2.53
CA GLU A 2 18.61 -3.79 -3.74
C GLU A 2 18.01 -5.14 -4.17
N TYR A 3 16.79 -5.13 -4.70
CA TYR A 3 16.22 -6.29 -5.38
C TYR A 3 16.87 -6.50 -6.75
N GLU A 4 17.21 -7.75 -7.06
CA GLU A 4 17.71 -8.10 -8.39
C GLU A 4 16.65 -7.82 -9.47
N LYS A 5 17.11 -7.30 -10.61
CA LYS A 5 16.26 -6.96 -11.75
C LYS A 5 16.06 -8.19 -12.62
N SER A 6 14.84 -8.71 -12.69
CA SER A 6 14.47 -9.87 -13.50
C SER A 6 13.47 -9.50 -14.60
N GLY A 7 13.00 -10.50 -15.36
CA GLY A 7 11.89 -10.30 -16.29
C GLY A 7 10.59 -9.83 -15.61
N LEU A 8 10.44 -10.14 -14.31
CA LEU A 8 9.21 -9.94 -13.54
C LEU A 8 9.07 -8.50 -13.03
N ASN A 9 10.11 -7.94 -12.41
CA ASN A 9 10.07 -6.62 -11.77
C ASN A 9 10.67 -5.48 -12.62
N ARG A 10 11.38 -5.78 -13.71
CA ARG A 10 12.14 -4.76 -14.45
C ARG A 10 11.23 -3.77 -15.19
N VAL A 11 11.21 -2.53 -14.71
CA VAL A 11 10.55 -1.40 -15.36
C VAL A 11 11.16 -1.15 -16.75
N LYS A 12 10.31 -1.15 -17.79
CA LYS A 12 10.75 -0.86 -19.17
C LYS A 12 10.57 0.60 -19.57
N ARG A 13 9.39 1.19 -19.31
CA ARG A 13 9.06 2.58 -19.64
C ARG A 13 9.24 3.49 -18.42
N GLY A 14 10.06 4.53 -18.57
CA GLY A 14 10.39 5.45 -17.46
C GLY A 14 11.42 4.88 -16.49
N ARG A 15 12.44 4.17 -16.98
CA ARG A 15 13.51 3.55 -16.17
C ARG A 15 14.24 4.52 -15.25
N LYS A 16 14.43 5.77 -15.69
CA LYS A 16 15.07 6.81 -14.88
C LYS A 16 14.28 7.13 -13.59
N ASN A 17 13.00 6.77 -13.56
CA ASN A 17 12.11 6.94 -12.41
C ASN A 17 12.03 5.67 -11.55
N SER A 18 12.69 4.56 -11.91
CA SER A 18 12.57 3.29 -11.17
C SER A 18 13.65 3.14 -10.11
N SER A 19 13.27 2.65 -8.95
CA SER A 19 14.19 2.21 -7.89
C SER A 19 13.92 0.75 -7.54
N TYR A 20 14.98 0.04 -7.14
CA TYR A 20 14.93 -1.34 -6.65
C TYR A 20 15.52 -1.43 -5.24
N ASP A 21 15.84 -0.27 -4.63
CA ASP A 21 16.30 -0.18 -3.26
C ASP A 21 15.16 -0.58 -2.32
N GLN A 22 15.46 -1.51 -1.41
CA GLN A 22 14.52 -2.00 -0.40
C GLN A 22 14.00 -0.88 0.50
N GLU A 23 14.84 0.08 0.90
CA GLU A 23 14.44 1.18 1.77
C GLU A 23 13.42 2.09 1.08
N VAL A 24 13.61 2.32 -0.23
CA VAL A 24 12.65 3.08 -1.06
C VAL A 24 11.34 2.30 -1.24
N VAL A 25 11.42 0.98 -1.43
CA VAL A 25 10.22 0.13 -1.53
C VAL A 25 9.46 0.13 -0.21
N TYR A 26 10.15 -0.05 0.90
CA TYR A 26 9.56 -0.11 2.23
C TYR A 26 8.95 1.22 2.66
N SER A 27 9.62 2.35 2.39
CA SER A 27 9.05 3.66 2.73
C SER A 27 7.73 3.93 2.03
N ILE A 28 7.60 3.57 0.75
CA ILE A 28 6.33 3.73 0.02
C ILE A 28 5.24 2.79 0.56
N LEU A 29 5.60 1.56 0.95
CA LEU A 29 4.67 0.62 1.58
C LEU A 29 4.22 1.12 2.98
N ASP A 30 5.12 1.69 3.77
CA ASP A 30 4.83 2.23 5.11
C ASP A 30 4.02 3.53 5.08
N ASP A 31 4.12 4.28 3.98
CA ASP A 31 3.29 5.45 3.69
C ASP A 31 1.89 5.10 3.15
N SER A 32 1.56 3.80 3.03
CA SER A 32 0.30 3.33 2.42
C SER A 32 -0.47 2.41 3.36
N GLU A 33 -1.77 2.68 3.57
CA GLU A 33 -2.64 1.85 4.41
C GLU A 33 -3.39 0.76 3.61
N VAL A 34 -3.49 0.95 2.28
CA VAL A 34 -4.25 0.10 1.37
C VAL A 34 -3.39 -0.26 0.16
N CYS A 35 -3.46 -1.51 -0.27
CA CYS A 35 -2.88 -1.97 -1.51
C CYS A 35 -3.95 -2.54 -2.44
N SER A 36 -3.64 -2.62 -3.73
CA SER A 36 -4.43 -3.31 -4.74
C SER A 36 -3.79 -4.65 -5.04
N VAL A 37 -4.50 -5.74 -4.76
CA VAL A 37 -3.99 -7.10 -4.94
C VAL A 37 -4.59 -7.71 -6.20
N ALA A 38 -3.73 -8.21 -7.08
CA ALA A 38 -4.14 -8.91 -8.30
C ALA A 38 -4.23 -10.42 -8.04
N PHE A 39 -5.28 -11.05 -8.56
CA PHE A 39 -5.48 -12.50 -8.47
C PHE A 39 -6.31 -13.00 -9.66
N ASN A 40 -6.27 -14.31 -9.91
CA ASN A 40 -7.04 -14.95 -10.98
C ASN A 40 -8.07 -15.93 -10.38
N VAL A 41 -9.29 -15.90 -10.91
CA VAL A 41 -10.32 -16.90 -10.61
C VAL A 41 -10.98 -17.30 -11.92
N ASP A 42 -11.02 -18.59 -12.22
CA ASP A 42 -11.64 -19.14 -13.43
C ASP A 42 -11.13 -18.48 -14.73
N GLY A 43 -9.81 -18.20 -14.80
CA GLY A 43 -9.18 -17.54 -15.93
C GLY A 43 -9.43 -16.03 -16.00
N LYS A 44 -10.16 -15.44 -15.06
CA LYS A 44 -10.49 -14.01 -15.03
C LYS A 44 -9.56 -13.27 -14.09
N ALA A 45 -8.98 -12.18 -14.60
CA ALA A 45 -8.18 -11.27 -13.82
C ALA A 45 -9.08 -10.44 -12.89
N HIS A 46 -8.70 -10.37 -11.62
CA HIS A 46 -9.33 -9.55 -10.60
C HIS A 46 -8.29 -8.65 -9.95
N VAL A 47 -8.76 -7.49 -9.48
CA VAL A 47 -8.00 -6.59 -8.62
C VAL A 47 -8.90 -6.20 -7.46
N GLN A 48 -8.41 -6.33 -6.24
CA GLN A 48 -9.15 -5.99 -5.04
C GLN A 48 -8.32 -5.07 -4.13
N PRO A 49 -8.83 -3.88 -3.78
CA PRO A 49 -8.27 -3.07 -2.71
C PRO A 49 -8.45 -3.75 -1.36
N ILE A 50 -7.41 -3.75 -0.55
CA ILE A 50 -7.45 -4.28 0.82
C ILE A 50 -6.44 -3.56 1.70
N ASN A 51 -6.74 -3.46 2.99
CA ASN A 51 -5.74 -3.02 3.96
C ASN A 51 -4.67 -4.10 4.15
N PHE A 52 -3.46 -3.67 4.46
CA PHE A 52 -2.35 -4.58 4.74
C PHE A 52 -1.52 -4.04 5.90
N GLY A 53 -0.56 -4.83 6.37
CA GLY A 53 0.51 -4.31 7.23
C GLY A 53 1.85 -4.91 6.87
N ARG A 54 2.92 -4.12 7.01
CA ARG A 54 4.29 -4.58 6.84
C ARG A 54 4.94 -4.81 8.20
N SER A 55 5.69 -5.90 8.32
CA SER A 55 6.61 -6.11 9.44
C SER A 55 7.86 -6.80 8.92
N GLY A 56 9.00 -6.11 8.97
CA GLY A 56 10.23 -6.57 8.31
C GLY A 56 10.05 -6.69 6.80
N ASP A 57 10.45 -7.81 6.24
CA ASP A 57 10.37 -8.15 4.81
C ASP A 57 9.05 -8.83 4.40
N LYS A 58 8.03 -8.76 5.27
CA LYS A 58 6.75 -9.44 5.09
C LYS A 58 5.58 -8.49 5.08
N LEU A 59 4.57 -8.84 4.30
CA LEU A 59 3.27 -8.19 4.28
C LEU A 59 2.21 -9.15 4.81
N TYR A 60 1.22 -8.60 5.50
CA TYR A 60 0.14 -9.33 6.11
C TYR A 60 -1.19 -8.79 5.63
N MET A 61 -2.12 -9.68 5.30
CA MET A 61 -3.49 -9.37 4.92
C MET A 61 -4.44 -10.33 5.62
N HIS A 62 -5.69 -9.92 5.80
CA HIS A 62 -6.68 -10.77 6.44
C HIS A 62 -8.05 -10.65 5.77
N GLY A 63 -8.90 -11.63 6.01
CA GLY A 63 -10.28 -11.59 5.55
C GLY A 63 -11.08 -12.72 6.16
N SER A 64 -12.36 -12.82 5.77
CA SER A 64 -13.15 -14.00 6.08
C SER A 64 -12.44 -15.28 5.62
N SER A 65 -12.58 -16.37 6.37
CA SER A 65 -12.07 -17.69 5.97
C SER A 65 -12.64 -18.19 4.63
N LYS A 66 -13.73 -17.59 4.14
CA LYS A 66 -14.34 -17.86 2.83
C LYS A 66 -14.01 -16.80 1.78
N ASN A 67 -13.05 -15.90 2.06
CA ASN A 67 -12.71 -14.80 1.16
C ASN A 67 -12.07 -15.36 -0.13
N ARG A 68 -12.73 -15.11 -1.26
CA ARG A 68 -12.32 -15.59 -2.58
C ARG A 68 -10.91 -15.16 -2.98
N MET A 69 -10.54 -13.90 -2.72
CA MET A 69 -9.20 -13.38 -3.04
C MET A 69 -8.14 -14.17 -2.27
N THR A 70 -8.28 -14.30 -0.95
CA THR A 70 -7.28 -15.04 -0.16
C THR A 70 -7.18 -16.51 -0.54
N SER A 71 -8.29 -17.17 -0.90
CA SER A 71 -8.24 -18.55 -1.40
C SER A 71 -7.47 -18.63 -2.71
N ALA A 72 -7.77 -17.75 -3.67
CA ALA A 72 -7.11 -17.74 -4.97
C ALA A 72 -5.60 -17.50 -4.86
N LEU A 73 -5.18 -16.60 -3.96
CA LEU A 73 -3.76 -16.37 -3.68
C LEU A 73 -3.08 -17.60 -3.09
N LEU A 74 -3.71 -18.25 -2.10
CA LEU A 74 -3.16 -19.47 -1.50
C LEU A 74 -3.07 -20.63 -2.51
N ASP A 75 -4.07 -20.75 -3.39
CA ASP A 75 -4.08 -21.76 -4.45
C ASP A 75 -2.97 -21.50 -5.48
N SER A 76 -2.65 -20.24 -5.80
CA SER A 76 -1.53 -19.90 -6.68
C SER A 76 -0.15 -19.99 -6.01
N GLY A 77 -0.08 -19.83 -4.69
CA GLY A 77 1.18 -19.76 -3.93
C GLY A 77 2.01 -18.49 -4.20
N GLU A 78 1.50 -17.60 -5.06
CA GLU A 78 2.14 -16.37 -5.49
C GLU A 78 1.18 -15.18 -5.40
N VAL A 79 1.72 -13.98 -5.22
CA VAL A 79 0.97 -12.73 -5.21
C VAL A 79 1.67 -11.64 -6.02
N SER A 80 0.86 -10.79 -6.66
CA SER A 80 1.28 -9.48 -7.13
C SER A 80 0.36 -8.42 -6.53
N LEU A 81 0.95 -7.41 -5.89
CA LEU A 81 0.22 -6.29 -5.32
C LEU A 81 0.89 -4.96 -5.62
N SER A 82 0.10 -3.89 -5.61
CA SER A 82 0.59 -2.54 -5.83
C SER A 82 0.06 -1.55 -4.79
N VAL A 83 0.90 -0.57 -4.48
CA VAL A 83 0.53 0.67 -3.78
C VAL A 83 0.90 1.85 -4.66
N MET A 84 0.11 2.92 -4.59
CA MET A 84 0.37 4.15 -5.33
C MET A 84 -0.18 5.36 -4.58
N THR A 85 0.62 6.42 -4.53
CA THR A 85 0.24 7.74 -4.02
C THR A 85 0.38 8.76 -5.14
N LEU A 86 -0.65 9.59 -5.33
CA LEU A 86 -0.64 10.71 -6.27
C LEU A 86 -0.09 11.95 -5.55
N ASP A 87 1.00 12.51 -6.06
CA ASP A 87 1.67 13.67 -5.47
C ASP A 87 1.47 14.97 -6.31
N GLY A 88 0.99 14.87 -7.54
CA GLY A 88 0.67 16.04 -8.36
C GLY A 88 0.13 15.76 -9.76
N MET A 89 -0.56 16.73 -10.36
CA MET A 89 -1.01 16.70 -11.76
C MET A 89 -0.13 17.62 -12.60
N LYS A 90 0.55 17.06 -13.61
CA LYS A 90 1.44 17.80 -14.52
C LYS A 90 0.68 18.25 -15.75
N LEU A 91 0.50 19.56 -15.85
CA LEU A 91 -0.20 20.22 -16.95
C LEU A 91 0.83 20.81 -17.91
N THR A 92 0.85 20.31 -19.13
CA THR A 92 1.75 20.71 -20.23
C THR A 92 0.98 21.50 -21.28
N ARG A 93 1.68 22.14 -22.21
CA ARG A 93 1.07 22.89 -23.33
C ARG A 93 0.53 21.95 -24.39
N SER A 94 1.20 20.83 -24.61
CA SER A 94 0.73 19.75 -25.47
C SER A 94 -0.12 18.75 -24.68
N ALA A 95 -1.29 18.41 -25.23
CA ALA A 95 -2.19 17.42 -24.64
C ALA A 95 -1.55 16.03 -24.46
N PHE A 96 -0.54 15.71 -25.30
CA PHE A 96 0.13 14.41 -25.28
C PHE A 96 1.09 14.24 -24.08
N LYS A 97 1.55 15.34 -23.47
CA LYS A 97 2.57 15.33 -22.43
C LYS A 97 2.01 15.44 -21.01
N HIS A 98 0.69 15.57 -20.85
CA HIS A 98 0.04 15.55 -19.55
C HIS A 98 0.36 14.26 -18.80
N SER A 99 0.64 14.38 -17.50
CA SER A 99 0.96 13.24 -16.65
C SER A 99 0.79 13.60 -15.18
N VAL A 100 1.34 12.79 -14.28
CA VAL A 100 1.23 12.98 -12.84
C VAL A 100 2.57 12.78 -12.15
N ASN A 101 2.76 13.46 -11.03
CA ASN A 101 3.75 13.09 -10.04
C ASN A 101 3.17 12.02 -9.11
N TYR A 102 3.94 10.97 -8.83
CA TYR A 102 3.46 9.85 -8.04
C TYR A 102 4.62 9.01 -7.50
N ARG A 103 4.32 8.25 -6.44
CA ARG A 103 5.15 7.16 -5.91
C ARG A 103 4.34 5.87 -6.00
N SER A 104 4.96 4.79 -6.44
CA SER A 104 4.31 3.48 -6.48
C SER A 104 5.30 2.35 -6.25
N VAL A 105 4.80 1.26 -5.70
CA VAL A 105 5.53 -0.01 -5.60
C VAL A 105 4.67 -1.10 -6.21
N VAL A 106 5.31 -2.02 -6.93
CA VAL A 106 4.75 -3.33 -7.27
C VAL A 106 5.60 -4.40 -6.59
N VAL A 107 4.96 -5.22 -5.77
CA VAL A 107 5.54 -6.37 -5.06
C VAL A 107 5.17 -7.65 -5.78
N PHE A 108 6.12 -8.58 -5.83
CA PHE A 108 5.90 -9.98 -6.17
C PHE A 108 6.45 -10.85 -5.04
N GLY A 109 5.67 -11.83 -4.62
CA GLY A 109 6.01 -12.63 -3.45
C GLY A 109 5.34 -13.99 -3.42
N SER A 110 5.81 -14.84 -2.52
CA SER A 110 5.13 -16.06 -2.13
C SER A 110 4.08 -15.76 -1.06
N VAL A 111 3.04 -16.59 -0.99
CA VAL A 111 1.97 -16.44 0.01
C VAL A 111 1.76 -17.74 0.78
N ARG A 112 1.54 -17.62 2.09
CA ARG A 112 1.15 -18.73 2.95
C ARG A 112 0.04 -18.33 3.92
N GLU A 113 -0.74 -19.31 4.36
CA GLU A 113 -1.75 -19.12 5.40
C GLU A 113 -1.09 -19.22 6.78
N LEU A 114 -1.48 -18.33 7.69
CA LEU A 114 -1.15 -18.42 9.11
C LEU A 114 -2.22 -19.26 9.80
N THR A 115 -1.82 -20.38 10.39
CA THR A 115 -2.77 -21.45 10.76
C THR A 115 -2.94 -21.59 12.27
N THR A 116 -1.94 -21.22 13.06
CA THR A 116 -2.05 -21.21 14.52
C THR A 116 -2.64 -19.90 15.03
N ASP A 117 -3.20 -19.93 16.25
CA ASP A 117 -3.74 -18.72 16.88
C ASP A 117 -2.60 -17.69 17.11
N GLU A 118 -1.40 -18.16 17.48
CA GLU A 118 -0.23 -17.31 17.71
C GLU A 118 0.21 -16.59 16.43
N GLU A 119 0.38 -17.32 15.32
CA GLU A 119 0.77 -16.71 14.03
C GLU A 119 -0.28 -15.71 13.57
N LYS A 120 -1.57 -16.05 13.69
CA LYS A 120 -2.66 -15.13 13.31
C LYS A 120 -2.63 -13.86 14.13
N LEU A 121 -2.36 -13.95 15.43
CA LEU A 121 -2.25 -12.78 16.30
C LEU A 121 -1.07 -11.88 15.90
N GLU A 122 0.08 -12.46 15.53
CA GLU A 122 1.22 -11.70 15.02
C GLU A 122 0.88 -10.96 13.71
N GLY A 123 0.29 -11.65 12.74
CA GLY A 123 -0.10 -11.03 11.48
C GLY A 123 -1.18 -9.96 11.64
N LEU A 124 -2.18 -10.20 12.49
CA LEU A 124 -3.21 -9.20 12.81
C LEU A 124 -2.63 -7.99 13.55
N LYS A 125 -1.66 -8.21 14.46
CA LYS A 125 -0.94 -7.14 15.14
C LYS A 125 -0.16 -6.28 14.15
N ALA A 126 0.56 -6.90 13.19
CA ALA A 126 1.26 -6.18 12.14
C ALA A 126 0.31 -5.29 11.32
N ILE A 127 -0.85 -5.84 10.92
CA ILE A 127 -1.88 -5.08 10.20
C ILE A 127 -2.39 -3.88 11.01
N VAL A 128 -2.75 -4.09 12.27
CA VAL A 128 -3.31 -3.02 13.12
C VAL A 128 -2.29 -1.93 13.41
N ASN A 129 -1.04 -2.31 13.69
CA ASN A 129 0.02 -1.35 14.00
C ASN A 129 0.57 -0.64 12.76
N HIS A 130 0.46 -1.21 11.57
CA HIS A 130 0.73 -0.51 10.31
C HIS A 130 -0.27 0.61 10.07
N PHE A 131 -1.54 0.39 10.42
CA PHE A 131 -2.59 1.38 10.25
C PHE A 131 -2.40 2.59 11.18
N VAL A 132 -2.21 2.33 12.48
CA VAL A 132 -1.85 3.34 13.48
C VAL A 132 -0.83 2.71 14.44
N PRO A 133 0.40 3.25 14.53
CA PRO A 133 1.45 2.68 15.39
C PRO A 133 1.00 2.51 16.84
N GLY A 134 1.22 1.32 17.41
CA GLY A 134 0.86 0.98 18.79
C GLY A 134 -0.63 0.70 19.03
N ARG A 135 -1.49 0.79 18.01
CA ARG A 135 -2.94 0.66 18.16
C ARG A 135 -3.38 -0.68 18.75
N TRP A 136 -2.64 -1.76 18.49
CA TRP A 136 -2.96 -3.10 18.99
C TRP A 136 -3.13 -3.14 20.51
N ASP A 137 -2.27 -2.43 21.25
CA ASP A 137 -2.28 -2.45 22.72
C ASP A 137 -3.40 -1.58 23.34
N TYR A 138 -4.10 -0.81 22.51
CA TYR A 138 -5.24 0.05 22.89
C TYR A 138 -6.59 -0.50 22.43
N CYS A 139 -6.66 -1.80 22.14
CA CYS A 139 -7.89 -2.51 21.83
C CYS A 139 -7.88 -3.93 22.41
N ARG A 140 -9.06 -4.54 22.56
CA ARG A 140 -9.15 -5.93 23.04
C ARG A 140 -8.62 -6.87 21.95
N ALA A 141 -7.70 -7.76 22.31
CA ALA A 141 -7.23 -8.82 21.41
C ALA A 141 -8.40 -9.70 20.87
N PRO A 142 -8.31 -10.22 19.64
CA PRO A 142 -9.33 -11.11 19.08
C PRO A 142 -9.61 -12.33 19.96
N ASN A 143 -10.88 -12.73 20.05
CA ASN A 143 -11.28 -13.98 20.70
C ASN A 143 -11.19 -15.17 19.72
N ARG A 144 -11.29 -16.40 20.25
CA ARG A 144 -11.20 -17.63 19.44
C ARG A 144 -12.22 -17.72 18.30
N LYS A 145 -13.43 -17.19 18.49
CA LYS A 145 -14.47 -17.20 17.43
C LYS A 145 -14.07 -16.26 16.29
N GLU A 146 -13.55 -15.08 16.61
CA GLU A 146 -13.01 -14.12 15.64
C GLU A 146 -11.81 -14.72 14.89
N LEU A 147 -10.84 -15.31 15.60
CA LEU A 147 -9.67 -15.97 14.97
C LEU A 147 -10.07 -17.13 14.05
N LYS A 148 -11.09 -17.93 14.42
CA LYS A 148 -11.60 -19.02 13.59
C LYS A 148 -12.33 -18.52 12.33
N ALA A 149 -13.01 -17.37 12.42
CA ALA A 149 -13.72 -16.78 11.29
C ALA A 149 -12.78 -16.03 10.33
N THR A 150 -11.57 -15.69 10.79
CA THR A 150 -10.59 -14.91 10.04
C THR A 150 -9.48 -15.79 9.49
N ARG A 151 -9.24 -15.65 8.18
CA ARG A 151 -8.00 -16.08 7.55
C ARG A 151 -7.00 -14.92 7.56
N VAL A 152 -5.76 -15.24 7.87
CA VAL A 152 -4.63 -14.31 7.80
C VAL A 152 -3.60 -14.94 6.88
N ILE A 153 -3.11 -14.16 5.92
CA ILE A 153 -2.07 -14.59 5.00
C ILE A 153 -0.83 -13.73 5.20
N GLU A 154 0.33 -14.37 5.13
CA GLU A 154 1.64 -13.75 5.08
C GLU A 154 2.16 -13.80 3.65
N VAL A 155 2.76 -12.69 3.22
CA VAL A 155 3.42 -12.54 1.94
C VAL A 155 4.89 -12.22 2.20
N GLU A 156 5.78 -13.07 1.72
CA GLU A 156 7.23 -12.78 1.71
C GLU A 156 7.55 -11.95 0.47
N ILE A 157 8.21 -10.79 0.65
CA ILE A 157 8.58 -9.93 -0.48
C ILE A 157 9.81 -10.52 -1.17
N GLN A 158 9.59 -11.32 -2.21
CA GLN A 158 10.68 -11.95 -2.98
C GLN A 158 11.36 -10.95 -3.91
N THR A 159 10.58 -10.08 -4.57
CA THR A 159 11.12 -9.01 -5.40
C THR A 159 10.13 -7.87 -5.52
N ALA A 160 10.62 -6.66 -5.77
CA ALA A 160 9.77 -5.50 -5.97
C ALA A 160 10.40 -4.53 -6.97
N SER A 161 9.60 -3.56 -7.40
CA SER A 161 10.06 -2.37 -8.10
C SER A 161 9.28 -1.16 -7.62
N ALA A 162 9.99 -0.08 -7.32
CA ALA A 162 9.43 1.22 -7.07
C ALA A 162 9.49 2.08 -8.33
N LYS A 163 8.55 3.00 -8.49
CA LYS A 163 8.60 4.04 -9.51
C LYS A 163 8.14 5.37 -8.90
N ILE A 164 8.98 6.39 -9.06
CA ILE A 164 8.82 7.73 -8.48
C ILE A 164 8.95 8.75 -9.61
N ASP A 165 7.90 9.51 -9.86
CA ASP A 165 7.94 10.66 -10.77
C ASP A 165 7.66 11.93 -9.97
N GLU A 166 8.67 12.75 -9.75
CA GLU A 166 8.58 14.01 -8.97
C GLU A 166 9.02 15.24 -9.77
N TYR A 167 9.29 15.06 -11.06
CA TYR A 167 9.80 16.12 -11.93
C TYR A 167 8.69 17.09 -12.38
N PRO A 168 9.03 18.36 -12.68
CA PRO A 168 8.07 19.31 -13.25
C PRO A 168 7.55 18.88 -14.64
N PRO A 169 6.49 19.51 -15.16
CA PRO A 169 6.03 19.30 -16.53
C PRO A 169 7.15 19.65 -17.51
N ALA A 170 7.24 18.88 -18.60
CA ALA A 170 8.24 19.09 -19.65
C ALA A 170 7.57 19.04 -21.02
N ASP A 171 7.66 20.15 -21.74
CA ASP A 171 7.16 20.33 -23.10
C ASP A 171 8.28 20.11 -24.13
N GLU A 172 7.93 19.88 -25.40
CA GLU A 172 8.90 19.92 -26.50
C GLU A 172 9.32 21.37 -26.79
N GLN A 173 10.50 21.58 -27.38
CA GLN A 173 11.07 22.92 -27.58
C GLN A 173 10.13 23.88 -28.33
N GLU A 174 9.40 23.37 -29.33
CA GLU A 174 8.44 24.15 -30.14
C GLU A 174 7.18 24.56 -29.36
N ASP A 175 6.79 23.77 -28.37
CA ASP A 175 5.57 24.01 -27.59
C ASP A 175 5.73 25.19 -26.61
N TYR A 176 6.95 25.55 -26.20
CA TYR A 176 7.18 26.67 -25.28
C TYR A 176 6.75 28.04 -25.84
N ALA A 177 6.64 28.16 -27.17
CA ALA A 177 6.12 29.37 -27.81
C ALA A 177 4.58 29.46 -27.78
N LEU A 178 3.88 28.38 -27.43
CA LEU A 178 2.43 28.37 -27.34
C LEU A 178 1.95 29.15 -26.12
N GLY A 179 0.87 29.93 -26.30
CA GLY A 179 0.25 30.74 -25.26
C GLY A 179 -0.58 29.97 -24.22
N TYR A 180 -0.31 28.68 -24.02
CA TYR A 180 -1.00 27.86 -23.03
C TYR A 180 -0.25 27.86 -21.69
N TRP A 181 -1.01 27.87 -20.60
CA TRP A 181 -0.47 27.72 -19.26
C TRP A 181 0.05 26.28 -19.03
N SER A 182 1.16 26.15 -18.30
CA SER A 182 1.81 24.88 -17.96
C SER A 182 2.33 24.97 -16.54
N GLY A 183 2.17 23.89 -15.77
CA GLY A 183 2.49 23.85 -14.34
C GLY A 183 2.04 22.56 -13.66
N THR A 184 2.40 22.41 -12.39
CA THR A 184 1.94 21.28 -11.57
C THR A 184 0.88 21.76 -10.59
N ILE A 185 -0.19 20.98 -10.43
CA ILE A 185 -1.10 21.08 -9.30
C ILE A 185 -0.65 20.04 -8.27
N PRO A 186 0.02 20.42 -7.16
CA PRO A 186 0.44 19.47 -6.14
C PRO A 186 -0.77 18.82 -5.47
N VAL A 187 -0.64 17.54 -5.12
CA VAL A 187 -1.64 16.78 -4.37
C VAL A 187 -1.00 16.32 -3.08
N LYS A 188 -1.67 16.58 -1.95
CA LYS A 188 -1.27 16.10 -0.63
C LYS A 188 -2.47 15.47 0.06
N THR A 189 -2.27 14.29 0.64
CA THR A 189 -3.23 13.68 1.57
C THR A 189 -3.07 14.31 2.95
N THR A 190 -4.17 14.65 3.60
CA THR A 190 -4.16 15.17 4.97
C THR A 190 -5.12 14.36 5.84
N TYR A 191 -4.67 14.03 7.04
CA TYR A 191 -5.51 13.42 8.05
C TYR A 191 -6.25 14.51 8.83
N LEU A 192 -7.54 14.32 9.05
CA LEU A 192 -8.36 15.23 9.83
C LEU A 192 -8.39 14.80 11.31
N PRO A 193 -8.78 15.70 12.23
CA PRO A 193 -8.94 15.35 13.65
C PRO A 193 -9.84 14.12 13.85
N PRO A 194 -9.55 13.23 14.82
CA PRO A 194 -10.36 12.04 15.07
C PRO A 194 -11.77 12.42 15.48
N VAL A 195 -12.75 11.73 14.89
CA VAL A 195 -14.15 11.85 15.28
C VAL A 195 -14.48 10.69 16.21
N PRO A 196 -14.86 10.94 17.48
CA PRO A 196 -15.23 9.86 18.40
C PRO A 196 -16.51 9.16 17.94
N ASP A 197 -16.61 7.86 18.23
CA ASP A 197 -17.85 7.09 18.05
C ASP A 197 -18.98 7.70 18.89
N GLU A 198 -20.18 7.85 18.33
CA GLU A 198 -21.37 8.32 19.04
C GLU A 198 -21.71 7.47 20.27
N LYS A 199 -21.26 6.21 20.31
CA LYS A 199 -21.44 5.28 21.43
C LYS A 199 -20.24 5.21 22.37
N LEU A 200 -19.20 6.02 22.15
CA LEU A 200 -18.06 6.11 23.05
C LEU A 200 -18.55 6.63 24.42
N ARG A 201 -18.20 5.93 25.49
CA ARG A 201 -18.56 6.36 26.84
C ARG A 201 -17.85 7.67 27.18
N ASP A 202 -18.53 8.50 27.95
CA ASP A 202 -17.99 9.76 28.46
C ASP A 202 -16.68 9.55 29.22
N GLY A 203 -15.77 10.52 29.09
CA GLY A 203 -14.46 10.53 29.76
C GLY A 203 -13.39 9.62 29.14
N ILE A 204 -13.69 8.95 28.02
CA ILE A 204 -12.66 8.23 27.24
C ILE A 204 -12.03 9.21 26.25
N GLU A 205 -10.79 9.60 26.52
CA GLU A 205 -10.03 10.50 25.67
C GLU A 205 -9.39 9.79 24.47
N ILE A 206 -9.01 10.58 23.46
CA ILE A 206 -8.21 10.07 22.33
C ILE A 206 -6.85 9.63 22.88
N PRO A 207 -6.43 8.37 22.66
CA PRO A 207 -5.13 7.91 23.14
C PRO A 207 -3.97 8.70 22.53
N GLN A 208 -2.92 8.95 23.32
CA GLN A 208 -1.76 9.74 22.88
C GLN A 208 -1.14 9.22 21.57
N HIS A 209 -0.98 7.91 21.40
CA HIS A 209 -0.41 7.32 20.17
C HIS A 209 -1.20 7.67 18.89
N VAL A 210 -2.51 7.94 19.00
CA VAL A 210 -3.34 8.39 17.87
C VAL A 210 -3.04 9.85 17.56
N LEU A 211 -2.85 10.69 18.58
CA LEU A 211 -2.47 12.08 18.42
C LEU A 211 -1.06 12.20 17.81
N ASP A 212 -0.10 11.45 18.35
CA ASP A 212 1.29 11.39 17.86
C ASP A 212 1.33 10.96 16.39
N PHE A 213 0.51 9.96 16.01
CA PHE A 213 0.38 9.52 14.63
C PHE A 213 -0.08 10.67 13.71
N LEU A 214 -1.09 11.45 14.12
CA LEU A 214 -1.57 12.57 13.32
C LEU A 214 -0.55 13.69 13.17
N GLU A 215 0.24 13.95 14.23
CA GLU A 215 1.32 14.94 14.19
C GLU A 215 2.46 14.55 13.26
N SER A 216 2.65 13.25 13.01
CA SER A 216 3.70 12.73 12.12
C SER A 216 3.37 12.75 10.62
N ARG A 217 2.16 13.19 10.20
CA ARG A 217 1.65 13.09 8.81
C ARG A 217 1.50 14.43 8.08
#